data_AF-A0A496YMX2-F1
#
_entry.id   AF-A0A496YMX2-F1
#
_cell.length_a   1.000
_cell.length_b   1.000
_cell.length_c   1.000
_cell.angle_alpha   90.00
_cell.angle_beta   90.00
_cell.angle_gamma   90.00
#
_symmetry.space_group_name_H-M   'P 1'
#
loop_
_entity.id
_entity.type
_entity.pdbx_description
1 polymer ?
#
loop_
_entity_poly.entity_id
_entity_poly.type
_entity_poly.pdbx_seq_one_letter_code
_entity_poly.pdbx_strand_id
1 'polypeptide(L)'
;MSHVISLDPVLTGRVLRVVNSAYYSLPRKVTSLTRAIIMLGLNTVKNLVLSTALLDVFRKKRATQALFEDDFWVHSIGVGVIAKFLAEIKGVPAIQREEYFVAGLLHDLGKVPLSSEFTEEYTMILKLAKIKQHPLYQEERVALGLDHCVVGRLIAEEWQLGSPLDAVLSCHHNLDAATCQSE
;
A
#
# COMPACT_ATOMS: atom_id res chain seq x y z
N MET A 1 10.95 8.23 -26.93
CA MET A 1 11.95 9.19 -26.39
C MET A 1 11.82 9.17 -24.88
N SER A 2 12.95 8.98 -24.22
CA SER A 2 13.13 8.86 -22.78
C SER A 2 12.56 10.06 -22.03
N HIS A 3 11.35 9.93 -21.50
CA HIS A 3 11.01 10.67 -20.28
C HIS A 3 11.84 10.07 -19.16
N VAL A 4 13.06 10.60 -19.03
CA VAL A 4 13.90 10.40 -17.85
C VAL A 4 13.10 10.98 -16.70
N ILE A 5 12.42 10.11 -15.97
CA ILE A 5 11.98 10.44 -14.63
C ILE A 5 13.28 10.66 -13.87
N SER A 6 13.70 11.91 -13.73
CA SER A 6 14.76 12.30 -12.81
C SER A 6 14.20 12.12 -11.40
N LEU A 7 14.05 10.86 -10.99
CA LEU A 7 13.68 10.49 -9.64
C LEU A 7 14.85 10.87 -8.74
N ASP A 8 14.50 11.55 -7.65
CA ASP A 8 15.39 11.81 -6.52
C ASP A 8 16.33 10.61 -6.29
N PRO A 9 17.66 10.78 -6.30
CA PRO A 9 18.62 9.71 -6.05
C PRO A 9 18.33 8.89 -4.79
N VAL A 10 17.69 9.50 -3.77
CA VAL A 10 17.23 8.85 -2.56
C VAL A 10 16.07 7.90 -2.85
N LEU A 11 15.04 8.33 -3.59
CA LEU A 11 13.91 7.48 -4.00
C LEU A 11 14.38 6.34 -4.91
N THR A 12 15.26 6.65 -5.86
CA THR A 12 15.88 5.64 -6.73
C THR A 12 16.66 4.61 -5.90
N GLY A 13 17.46 5.06 -4.93
CA GLY A 13 18.20 4.18 -4.03
C GLY A 13 17.30 3.29 -3.17
N ARG A 14 16.13 3.78 -2.75
CA ARG A 14 15.14 2.99 -1.98
C ARG A 14 14.47 1.92 -2.82
N VAL A 15 14.01 2.26 -4.01
CA VAL A 15 13.47 1.27 -4.96
C VAL A 15 14.50 0.19 -5.21
N LEU A 16 15.73 0.57 -5.54
CA LEU A 16 16.81 -0.39 -5.79
C LEU A 16 17.12 -1.24 -4.54
N ARG A 17 16.99 -0.69 -3.33
CA ARG A 17 17.16 -1.45 -2.08
C ARG A 17 16.06 -2.50 -1.90
N VAL A 18 14.80 -2.15 -2.18
CA VAL A 18 13.68 -3.09 -2.10
C VAL A 18 13.83 -4.17 -3.17
N VAL A 19 14.09 -3.80 -4.43
CA VAL A 19 14.32 -4.74 -5.54
C VAL A 19 15.49 -5.69 -5.27
N ASN A 20 16.53 -5.22 -4.56
CA ASN A 20 17.68 -6.05 -4.19
C ASN A 20 17.54 -6.76 -2.83
N SER A 21 16.39 -6.66 -2.18
CA SER A 21 16.16 -7.34 -0.90
C SER A 21 16.06 -8.86 -1.11
N ALA A 22 16.26 -9.62 -0.03
CA ALA A 22 16.13 -11.08 -0.04
C ALA A 22 14.78 -11.54 -0.60
N TYR A 23 13.74 -10.70 -0.48
CA TYR A 23 12.42 -10.93 -1.04
C TYR A 23 12.42 -11.27 -2.55
N TYR A 24 13.22 -10.57 -3.35
CA TYR A 24 13.26 -10.82 -4.80
C TYR A 24 14.26 -11.91 -5.19
N SER A 25 15.13 -12.34 -4.26
CA SER A 25 16.07 -13.46 -4.45
C SER A 25 16.81 -13.41 -5.79
N LEU A 26 17.25 -12.21 -6.20
CA LEU A 26 17.83 -12.01 -7.53
C LEU A 26 19.26 -12.57 -7.61
N PRO A 27 19.62 -13.25 -8.71
CA PRO A 27 20.96 -13.82 -8.90
C PRO A 27 22.05 -12.75 -9.05
N ARG A 28 21.67 -11.53 -9.45
CA ARG A 28 22.55 -10.36 -9.51
C ARG A 28 21.79 -9.12 -9.07
N LYS A 29 22.49 -8.23 -8.36
CA LYS A 29 21.92 -6.95 -7.93
C LYS A 29 21.53 -6.09 -9.13
N VAL A 30 20.35 -5.49 -9.06
CA VAL A 30 19.85 -4.48 -10.00
C VAL A 30 20.43 -3.12 -9.58
N THR A 31 21.13 -2.47 -10.49
CA THR A 31 21.84 -1.20 -10.22
C THR A 31 21.24 0.00 -10.95
N SER A 32 20.24 -0.20 -11.82
CA SER A 32 19.58 0.87 -12.56
C SER A 32 18.06 0.79 -12.46
N LEU A 33 17.43 1.96 -12.33
CA LEU A 33 15.97 2.06 -12.27
C LEU A 33 15.31 1.57 -13.56
N THR A 34 15.91 1.86 -14.72
CA THR A 34 15.45 1.34 -16.01
C THR A 34 15.37 -0.18 -16.03
N ARG A 35 16.35 -0.86 -15.42
CA ARG A 35 16.34 -2.33 -15.32
C ARG A 35 15.26 -2.82 -14.35
N ALA A 36 15.02 -2.11 -13.25
CA ALA A 36 13.90 -2.41 -12.37
C ALA A 36 12.54 -2.26 -13.10
N ILE A 37 12.38 -1.20 -13.91
CA ILE A 37 11.17 -0.97 -14.73
C ILE A 37 10.98 -2.08 -15.77
N ILE A 38 12.05 -2.49 -16.47
CA ILE A 38 11.98 -3.60 -17.44
C ILE A 38 11.57 -4.91 -16.75
N MET A 39 12.05 -5.15 -15.53
CA MET A 39 11.78 -6.40 -14.81
C MET A 39 10.40 -6.45 -14.16
N LEU A 40 9.93 -5.33 -13.61
CA LEU A 40 8.74 -5.26 -12.75
C LEU A 40 7.56 -4.55 -13.39
N GLY A 41 7.77 -3.84 -14.49
CA GLY A 41 6.80 -2.93 -15.09
C GLY A 41 6.87 -1.52 -14.47
N LEU A 42 6.48 -0.53 -15.27
CA LEU A 42 6.52 0.88 -14.87
C LEU A 42 5.58 1.19 -13.69
N ASN A 43 4.36 0.64 -13.72
CA ASN A 43 3.35 0.88 -12.69
C ASN A 43 3.80 0.33 -11.33
N THR A 44 4.31 -0.91 -11.32
CA THR A 44 4.90 -1.50 -10.13
C THR A 44 6.00 -0.65 -9.54
N VAL A 45 6.94 -0.18 -10.36
CA VAL A 45 8.04 0.67 -9.89
C VAL A 45 7.51 2.01 -9.37
N LYS A 46 6.56 2.66 -10.06
CA LYS A 46 5.91 3.90 -9.62
C LYS A 46 5.28 3.72 -8.24
N ASN A 47 4.51 2.65 -8.07
CA ASN A 47 3.80 2.38 -6.83
C ASN A 47 4.78 1.97 -5.71
N LEU A 48 5.89 1.30 -6.03
CA LEU A 48 6.95 0.99 -5.06
C LEU A 48 7.71 2.25 -4.59
N VAL A 49 7.98 3.20 -5.49
CA VAL A 49 8.53 4.52 -5.13
C VAL A 49 7.59 5.19 -4.12
N LEU A 50 6.30 5.22 -4.44
CA LEU A 50 5.27 5.84 -3.61
C LEU A 50 5.20 5.18 -2.22
N SER A 51 5.11 3.85 -2.15
CA SER A 51 5.11 3.10 -0.88
C SER A 51 6.36 3.37 -0.05
N THR A 52 7.53 3.46 -0.68
CA THR A 52 8.80 3.72 0.02
C THR A 52 9.01 5.18 0.41
N ALA A 53 8.40 6.13 -0.30
CA ALA A 53 8.35 7.53 0.11
C ALA A 53 7.47 7.71 1.34
N LEU A 54 6.30 7.05 1.33
CA LEU A 54 5.35 7.05 2.43
C LEU A 54 5.95 6.49 3.72
N LEU A 55 6.64 5.34 3.63
CA LEU A 55 7.37 4.75 4.76
C LEU A 55 8.26 5.77 5.50
N ASP A 56 8.89 6.69 4.79
CA ASP A 56 9.81 7.66 5.38
C ASP A 56 9.11 8.87 6.00
N VAL A 57 8.03 9.37 5.38
CA VAL A 57 7.17 10.39 5.99
C VAL A 57 6.60 9.87 7.30
N PHE A 58 6.20 8.60 7.33
CA PHE A 58 5.58 7.99 8.48
C PHE A 58 6.56 7.57 9.57
N ARG A 59 7.77 7.09 9.24
CA ARG A 59 8.83 6.87 10.26
C ARG A 59 9.20 8.15 11.00
N LYS A 60 9.12 9.31 10.35
CA LYS A 60 9.32 10.61 11.00
C LYS A 60 8.15 11.00 11.93
N LYS A 61 6.90 10.70 11.56
CA LYS A 61 5.71 10.90 12.42
C LYS A 61 5.53 9.86 13.53
N ARG A 62 6.11 8.66 13.37
CA ARG A 62 6.12 7.57 14.36
C ARG A 62 6.82 7.95 15.67
N ALA A 63 7.70 8.94 15.66
CA ALA A 63 8.28 9.49 16.89
C ALA A 63 7.27 10.23 17.77
N THR A 64 6.05 10.52 17.27
CA THR A 64 5.10 11.43 17.92
C THR A 64 3.68 10.90 18.12
N GLN A 65 3.30 9.71 17.61
CA GLN A 65 1.91 9.22 17.68
C GLN A 65 1.83 7.72 18.02
N ALA A 66 0.94 7.39 18.97
CA ALA A 66 0.70 6.05 19.54
C ALA A 66 0.12 5.02 18.54
N LEU A 67 -0.22 5.42 17.32
CA LEU A 67 -0.85 4.59 16.30
C LEU A 67 0.15 3.80 15.44
N PHE A 68 1.43 4.14 15.51
CA PHE A 68 2.49 3.46 14.76
C PHE A 68 3.29 2.51 15.65
N GLU A 69 2.60 1.54 16.24
CA GLU A 69 3.24 0.28 16.61
C GLU A 69 3.63 -0.48 15.32
N ASP A 70 4.65 -1.33 15.38
CA ASP A 70 5.16 -2.08 14.22
C ASP A 70 4.07 -2.88 13.48
N ASP A 71 2.95 -3.16 14.15
CA ASP A 71 1.83 -3.98 13.71
C ASP A 71 1.19 -3.54 12.39
N PHE A 72 0.98 -2.24 12.14
CA PHE A 72 0.39 -1.77 10.87
C PHE A 72 1.27 -2.14 9.67
N TRP A 73 2.58 -1.98 9.82
CA TRP A 73 3.54 -2.27 8.75
C TRP A 73 3.75 -3.77 8.57
N VAL A 74 3.82 -4.51 9.68
CA VAL A 74 3.90 -5.98 9.65
C VAL A 74 2.66 -6.55 8.95
N HIS A 75 1.47 -6.04 9.27
CA HIS A 75 0.22 -6.38 8.58
C HIS A 75 0.30 -6.07 7.09
N SER A 76 0.59 -4.83 6.72
CA SER A 76 0.59 -4.39 5.31
C SER A 76 1.61 -5.17 4.47
N ILE A 77 2.83 -5.37 4.99
CA ILE A 77 3.85 -6.18 4.32
C ILE A 77 3.38 -7.64 4.23
N GLY A 78 2.86 -8.21 5.32
CA GLY A 78 2.34 -9.57 5.35
C GLY A 78 1.24 -9.81 4.29
N VAL A 79 0.27 -8.90 4.21
CA VAL A 79 -0.80 -8.95 3.19
C VAL A 79 -0.21 -8.85 1.79
N GLY A 80 0.75 -7.95 1.54
CA GLY A 80 1.44 -7.88 0.26
C GLY A 80 2.14 -9.19 -0.12
N VAL A 81 2.91 -9.78 0.79
CA VAL A 81 3.61 -11.05 0.54
C VAL A 81 2.62 -12.17 0.22
N ILE A 82 1.55 -12.29 1.02
CA ILE A 82 0.51 -13.31 0.82
C ILE A 82 -0.24 -13.08 -0.49
N ALA A 83 -0.59 -11.84 -0.83
CA ALA A 83 -1.29 -11.50 -2.07
C ALA A 83 -0.49 -11.92 -3.31
N LYS A 84 0.83 -11.64 -3.33
CA LYS A 84 1.72 -12.10 -4.41
C LYS A 84 1.80 -13.63 -4.47
N PHE A 85 1.91 -14.29 -3.33
CA PHE A 85 1.95 -15.75 -3.27
C PHE A 85 0.65 -16.39 -3.77
N LEU A 86 -0.50 -15.82 -3.42
CA LEU A 86 -1.80 -16.24 -3.96
C LEU A 86 -1.90 -16.01 -5.47
N ALA A 87 -1.38 -14.90 -5.98
CA ALA A 87 -1.32 -14.65 -7.43
C ALA A 87 -0.50 -15.71 -8.16
N GLU A 88 0.61 -16.15 -7.58
CA GLU A 88 1.40 -17.27 -8.10
C GLU A 88 0.60 -18.57 -8.14
N ILE A 89 -0.05 -18.95 -7.04
CA ILE A 89 -0.90 -20.16 -6.98
C ILE A 89 -2.03 -20.10 -8.02
N LYS A 90 -2.57 -18.90 -8.29
CA LYS A 90 -3.62 -18.68 -9.30
C LYS A 90 -3.10 -18.62 -10.74
N GLY A 91 -1.81 -18.82 -10.97
CA GLY A 91 -1.23 -18.85 -12.31
C GLY A 91 -1.01 -17.48 -12.95
N VAL A 92 -1.03 -16.39 -12.17
CA VAL A 92 -0.73 -15.04 -12.67
C VAL A 92 0.70 -15.02 -13.24
N PRO A 93 0.92 -14.42 -14.43
CA PRO A 93 2.25 -14.30 -15.02
C PRO A 93 3.24 -13.60 -14.09
N ALA A 94 4.48 -14.10 -14.00
CA ALA A 94 5.48 -13.60 -13.05
C ALA A 94 5.70 -12.07 -13.13
N ILE A 95 5.60 -11.50 -14.33
CA ILE A 95 5.75 -10.05 -14.57
C ILE A 95 4.63 -9.20 -13.93
N GLN A 96 3.46 -9.78 -13.64
CA GLN A 96 2.30 -9.07 -13.06
C GLN A 96 2.16 -9.31 -11.55
N ARG A 97 2.80 -10.34 -10.99
CA ARG A 97 2.62 -10.72 -9.58
C ARG A 97 3.04 -9.63 -8.59
N GLU A 98 4.00 -8.80 -8.97
CA GLU A 98 4.46 -7.72 -8.11
C GLU A 98 3.39 -6.64 -7.88
N GLU A 99 2.46 -6.46 -8.82
CA GLU A 99 1.33 -5.54 -8.64
C GLU A 99 0.43 -5.99 -7.48
N TYR A 100 0.29 -7.30 -7.25
CA TYR A 100 -0.45 -7.86 -6.12
C TYR A 100 0.25 -7.64 -4.78
N PHE A 101 1.60 -7.70 -4.75
CA PHE A 101 2.36 -7.31 -3.57
C PHE A 101 2.08 -5.86 -3.20
N VAL A 102 2.16 -4.98 -4.19
CA VAL A 102 1.94 -3.55 -3.96
C VAL A 102 0.49 -3.25 -3.57
N ALA A 103 -0.48 -3.94 -4.18
CA ALA A 103 -1.88 -3.85 -3.79
C ALA A 103 -2.09 -4.24 -2.32
N GLY A 104 -1.54 -5.37 -1.88
CA GLY A 104 -1.62 -5.78 -0.49
C GLY A 104 -0.87 -4.83 0.46
N LEU A 105 0.26 -4.27 0.04
CA LEU A 105 1.01 -3.29 0.83
C LEU A 105 0.26 -1.97 1.04
N LEU A 106 -0.53 -1.55 0.05
CA LEU A 106 -1.22 -0.26 0.06
C LEU A 106 -2.71 -0.34 0.43
N HIS A 107 -3.28 -1.54 0.61
CA HIS A 107 -4.74 -1.69 0.80
C HIS A 107 -5.30 -0.84 1.94
N ASP A 108 -4.55 -0.70 3.03
CA ASP A 108 -4.93 0.03 4.24
C ASP A 108 -4.39 1.48 4.29
N LEU A 109 -3.92 2.02 3.16
CA LEU A 109 -3.26 3.33 3.12
C LEU A 109 -4.13 4.48 3.68
N GLY A 110 -5.46 4.39 3.54
CA GLY A 110 -6.39 5.39 4.07
C GLY A 110 -6.40 5.51 5.60
N LYS A 111 -5.90 4.52 6.35
CA LYS A 111 -5.77 4.61 7.82
C LYS A 111 -4.75 5.66 8.25
N VAL A 112 -3.82 6.00 7.35
CA VAL A 112 -2.71 6.88 7.67
C VAL A 112 -3.12 8.36 7.83
N PRO A 113 -3.82 8.99 6.87
CA PRO A 113 -4.38 10.32 7.11
C PRO A 113 -5.39 10.33 8.27
N LEU A 114 -6.21 9.28 8.44
CA LEU A 114 -7.16 9.22 9.56
C LEU A 114 -6.45 9.24 10.92
N SER A 115 -5.38 8.46 11.06
CA SER A 115 -4.56 8.44 12.28
C SER A 115 -3.82 9.75 12.52
N SER A 116 -3.41 10.45 11.46
CA SER A 116 -2.72 11.75 11.54
C SER A 116 -3.67 12.88 11.94
N GLU A 117 -4.82 12.99 11.29
CA GLU A 117 -5.73 14.13 11.44
C GLU A 117 -6.68 13.98 12.65
N PHE A 118 -7.04 12.75 13.01
CA PHE A 118 -7.96 12.44 14.13
C PHE A 118 -7.23 11.65 15.23
N THR A 119 -6.06 12.10 15.67
CA THR A 119 -5.14 11.27 16.48
C THR A 119 -5.81 10.68 17.74
N GLU A 120 -6.53 11.49 18.52
CA GLU A 120 -7.14 11.05 19.78
C GLU A 120 -8.37 10.17 19.52
N GLU A 121 -9.26 10.60 18.63
CA GLU A 121 -10.47 9.89 18.24
C GLU A 121 -10.14 8.55 17.61
N TYR A 122 -9.18 8.51 16.69
CA TYR A 122 -8.78 7.29 15.99
C TYR A 122 -8.11 6.28 16.93
N THR A 123 -7.39 6.76 17.94
CA THR A 123 -6.89 5.91 19.03
C THR A 123 -8.04 5.28 19.83
N MET A 124 -9.10 6.03 20.11
CA MET A 124 -10.30 5.49 20.77
C MET A 124 -11.05 4.50 19.88
N ILE A 125 -11.20 4.81 18.59
CA ILE A 125 -11.86 3.93 17.59
C ILE A 125 -11.15 2.57 17.52
N LEU A 126 -9.82 2.56 17.45
CA LEU A 126 -9.05 1.31 17.42
C LEU A 126 -9.23 0.47 18.68
N LYS A 127 -9.20 1.11 19.86
CA LYS A 127 -9.45 0.42 21.14
C LYS A 127 -10.87 -0.14 21.17
N LEU A 128 -11.86 0.63 20.72
CA LEU A 128 -13.26 0.24 20.71
C LEU A 128 -13.51 -0.94 19.77
N ALA A 129 -12.96 -0.90 18.55
CA ALA A 129 -13.03 -2.00 17.60
C ALA A 129 -12.46 -3.30 18.19
N LYS A 130 -11.30 -3.20 18.88
CA LYS A 130 -10.68 -4.34 19.57
C LYS A 130 -11.52 -4.86 20.73
N ILE A 131 -12.11 -4.00 21.55
CA ILE A 131 -12.97 -4.40 22.68
C ILE A 131 -14.25 -5.06 22.19
N LYS A 132 -14.90 -4.48 21.17
CA LYS A 132 -16.15 -4.99 20.60
C LYS A 132 -15.95 -6.20 19.67
N GLN A 133 -14.72 -6.49 19.26
CA GLN A 133 -14.42 -7.48 18.21
C GLN A 133 -15.13 -7.14 16.89
N HIS A 134 -15.26 -5.85 16.58
CA HIS A 134 -15.86 -5.37 15.34
C HIS A 134 -14.79 -5.01 14.31
N PRO A 135 -15.08 -5.11 13.00
CA PRO A 135 -14.22 -4.58 11.97
C PRO A 135 -13.97 -3.08 12.15
N LEU A 136 -12.71 -2.65 12.01
CA LEU A 136 -12.33 -1.26 12.22
C LEU A 136 -13.14 -0.27 11.36
N TYR A 137 -13.37 -0.59 10.09
CA TYR A 137 -14.12 0.28 9.17
C TYR A 137 -15.55 0.59 9.66
N GLN A 138 -16.16 -0.30 10.45
CA GLN A 138 -17.49 -0.06 10.99
C GLN A 138 -17.45 0.97 12.12
N GLU A 139 -16.48 0.87 13.01
CA GLU A 139 -16.31 1.84 14.11
C GLU A 139 -15.84 3.20 13.57
N GLU A 140 -15.03 3.23 12.51
CA GLU A 140 -14.67 4.46 11.79
C GLU A 140 -15.92 5.16 11.23
N ARG A 141 -16.80 4.43 10.52
CA ARG A 141 -18.06 4.99 9.99
C ARG A 141 -18.94 5.56 11.08
N VAL A 142 -19.04 4.87 12.22
CA VAL A 142 -19.87 5.32 13.35
C VAL A 142 -19.31 6.61 13.97
N ALA A 143 -17.99 6.69 14.15
CA ALA A 143 -17.37 7.81 14.85
C ALA A 143 -17.07 9.03 13.95
N LEU A 144 -16.69 8.80 12.68
CA LEU A 144 -16.20 9.84 11.77
C LEU A 144 -17.12 10.07 10.56
N GLY A 145 -18.12 9.23 10.35
CA GLY A 145 -18.99 9.28 9.16
C GLY A 145 -18.34 8.78 7.87
N LEU A 146 -17.10 8.29 7.94
CA LEU A 146 -16.31 7.76 6.83
C LEU A 146 -15.35 6.69 7.34
N ASP A 147 -14.80 5.87 6.44
CA ASP A 147 -13.81 4.84 6.77
C ASP A 147 -12.53 5.00 5.95
N HIS A 148 -11.52 4.20 6.29
CA HIS A 148 -10.24 4.18 5.58
C HIS A 148 -10.34 3.71 4.13
N CYS A 149 -11.40 3.01 3.72
CA CYS A 149 -11.61 2.67 2.31
C CYS A 149 -12.03 3.91 1.50
N VAL A 150 -12.92 4.75 2.05
CA VAL A 150 -13.30 6.04 1.46
C VAL A 150 -12.07 6.94 1.32
N VAL A 151 -11.23 7.01 2.35
CA VAL A 151 -10.01 7.82 2.26
C VAL A 151 -8.99 7.20 1.30
N GLY A 152 -8.88 5.87 1.27
CA GLY A 152 -8.06 5.14 0.31
C GLY A 152 -8.44 5.46 -1.14
N ARG A 153 -9.74 5.50 -1.44
CA ARG A 153 -10.27 5.92 -2.74
C ARG A 153 -9.80 7.32 -3.14
N LEU A 154 -9.97 8.30 -2.24
CA LEU A 154 -9.57 9.68 -2.50
C LEU A 154 -8.07 9.78 -2.80
N ILE A 155 -7.25 9.01 -2.09
CA ILE A 155 -5.81 8.92 -2.38
C ILE A 155 -5.55 8.29 -3.75
N ALA A 156 -6.24 7.20 -4.08
CA ALA A 156 -6.06 6.51 -5.36
C ALA A 156 -6.43 7.39 -6.56
N GLU A 157 -7.52 8.14 -6.44
CA GLU A 157 -8.01 9.12 -7.43
C GLU A 157 -7.00 10.27 -7.60
N GLU A 158 -6.60 10.92 -6.50
CA GLU A 158 -5.67 12.06 -6.51
C GLU A 158 -4.30 11.67 -7.08
N TRP A 159 -3.80 10.47 -6.75
CA TRP A 159 -2.47 10.03 -7.16
C TRP A 159 -2.46 9.23 -8.47
N GLN A 160 -3.63 9.03 -9.07
CA GLN A 160 -3.82 8.31 -10.33
C GLN A 160 -3.10 6.95 -10.30
N LEU A 161 -3.44 6.13 -9.31
CA LEU A 161 -2.79 4.83 -9.05
C LEU A 161 -3.20 3.72 -10.04
N GLY A 162 -4.25 3.96 -10.83
CA GLY A 162 -4.82 3.01 -11.79
C GLY A 162 -5.90 2.13 -11.18
N SER A 163 -6.76 1.58 -12.05
CA SER A 163 -7.97 0.86 -11.62
C SER A 163 -7.74 -0.32 -10.68
N PRO A 164 -6.67 -1.15 -10.80
CA PRO A 164 -6.50 -2.27 -9.88
C PRO A 164 -6.19 -1.84 -8.44
N LEU A 165 -5.43 -0.75 -8.27
CA LEU A 165 -5.13 -0.23 -6.93
C LEU A 165 -6.31 0.55 -6.35
N ASP A 166 -7.01 1.32 -7.18
CA ASP A 166 -8.23 2.01 -6.77
C ASP A 166 -9.25 1.02 -6.19
N ALA A 167 -9.57 -0.05 -6.91
CA ALA A 167 -10.50 -1.07 -6.43
C ALA A 167 -10.08 -1.68 -5.08
N VAL A 168 -8.78 -1.92 -4.88
CA VAL A 168 -8.26 -2.49 -3.62
C VAL A 168 -8.37 -1.50 -2.48
N LEU A 169 -7.95 -0.24 -2.68
CA LEU A 169 -8.02 0.78 -1.63
C LEU A 169 -9.48 1.11 -1.28
N SER A 170 -10.37 1.10 -2.27
CA SER A 170 -11.77 1.49 -2.15
C SER A 170 -12.68 0.39 -1.60
N CYS A 171 -12.38 -0.90 -1.86
CA CYS A 171 -13.36 -1.98 -1.67
C CYS A 171 -12.81 -3.26 -1.02
N HIS A 172 -11.59 -3.28 -0.47
CA HIS A 172 -11.04 -4.52 0.13
C HIS A 172 -11.87 -5.09 1.31
N HIS A 173 -12.73 -4.30 1.94
CA HIS A 173 -13.69 -4.76 2.95
C HIS A 173 -15.07 -5.15 2.40
N ASN A 174 -15.34 -4.92 1.11
CA ASN A 174 -16.59 -5.26 0.43
C ASN A 174 -16.31 -5.73 -1.00
N LEU A 175 -15.98 -7.02 -1.14
CA LEU A 175 -15.60 -7.62 -2.42
C LEU A 175 -16.74 -7.64 -3.44
N ASP A 176 -18.00 -7.63 -2.99
CA ASP A 176 -19.19 -7.59 -3.86
C ASP A 176 -19.37 -6.23 -4.54
N ALA A 177 -18.78 -5.16 -3.99
CA ALA A 177 -18.80 -3.84 -4.61
C ALA A 177 -17.70 -3.66 -5.68
N ALA A 178 -16.59 -4.41 -5.57
CA ALA A 178 -15.46 -4.33 -6.49
C ALA A 178 -15.76 -4.90 -7.89
N THR A 179 -16.71 -5.83 -7.99
CA THR A 179 -17.13 -6.46 -9.25
C THR A 179 -18.09 -5.61 -10.10
N CYS A 180 -18.65 -4.52 -9.54
CA CYS A 180 -19.60 -3.65 -10.25
C CYS A 180 -18.95 -2.47 -11.01
N GLN A 181 -17.62 -2.30 -10.96
CA GLN A 181 -16.91 -1.19 -11.63
C GLN A 181 -16.08 -1.63 -12.85
N SER A 182 -16.20 -2.90 -13.27
CA SER A 182 -15.46 -3.48 -14.40
C SER A 182 -16.32 -3.75 -15.64
N GLU A 183 -17.41 -3.00 -15.84
CA GLU A 183 -18.19 -2.97 -17.09
C GLU A 183 -18.05 -1.63 -17.81
#